data_AF-A0AAW0H2K9-F1
#
_entry.id   AF-A0AAW0H2K9-F1
#
_cell.length_a   1.000
_cell.length_b   1.000
_cell.length_c   1.000
_cell.angle_alpha   90.00
_cell.angle_beta   90.00
_cell.angle_gamma   90.00
#
_symmetry.space_group_name_H-M   'P 1'
#
loop_
_entity.id
_entity.type
_entity.pdbx_description
1 polymer ?
#
loop_
_entity_poly.entity_id
_entity_poly.type
_entity_poly.pdbx_seq_one_letter_code
_entity_poly.pdbx_strand_id
1 'polypeptide(L)'
;RRREQVSIKNTHAPCRRNWIGFGSKCFYFSEDTSNWTFSQNFCMELKAQLARFDNLEELNFLRRYKGIFDYWIGLHRESPQHPWRWMDNTEYNSSVAIRGVEKYAYLNNKWISSARVYADMRWICSKPNSCFLQ
;
A
#
# COMPACT_ATOMS: atom_id res chain seq x y z
N ARG A 1 -28.03 -35.60 26.01
CA ARG A 1 -28.36 -34.91 24.73
C ARG A 1 -27.31 -33.83 24.51
N ARG A 2 -26.64 -33.82 23.34
CA ARG A 2 -25.46 -33.00 23.03
C ARG A 2 -25.74 -31.51 23.24
N ARG A 3 -24.80 -30.80 23.89
CA ARG A 3 -24.71 -29.34 23.75
C ARG A 3 -24.23 -29.07 22.32
N GLU A 4 -25.09 -28.50 21.49
CA GLU A 4 -24.68 -27.97 20.21
C GLU A 4 -23.81 -26.75 20.47
N GLN A 5 -22.48 -26.95 20.38
CA GLN A 5 -21.55 -25.85 20.24
C GLN A 5 -21.81 -25.23 18.87
N VAL A 6 -22.52 -24.11 18.85
CA VAL A 6 -22.56 -23.22 17.70
C VAL A 6 -21.11 -22.77 17.46
N SER A 7 -20.46 -23.38 16.49
CA SER A 7 -19.20 -22.89 15.93
C SER A 7 -19.50 -21.52 15.35
N ILE A 8 -19.10 -20.47 16.07
CA ILE A 8 -19.02 -19.12 15.52
C ILE A 8 -17.97 -19.21 14.42
N LYS A 9 -18.41 -19.49 13.20
CA LYS A 9 -17.59 -19.35 12.01
C LYS A 9 -17.32 -17.86 11.88
N ASN A 10 -16.21 -17.41 12.43
CA ASN A 10 -15.66 -16.11 12.12
C ASN A 10 -15.15 -16.19 10.67
N THR A 11 -16.07 -16.07 9.71
CA THR A 11 -15.76 -16.06 8.27
C THR A 11 -15.18 -14.70 7.96
N HIS A 12 -13.92 -14.50 8.36
CA HIS A 12 -13.12 -13.44 7.79
C HIS A 12 -13.07 -13.66 6.28
N ALA A 13 -13.70 -12.78 5.51
CA ALA A 13 -13.61 -12.83 4.07
C ALA A 13 -12.12 -12.71 3.70
N PRO A 14 -11.51 -13.75 3.09
CA PRO A 14 -10.11 -13.68 2.73
C PRO A 14 -9.93 -12.60 1.66
N CYS A 15 -8.75 -11.97 1.62
CA CYS A 15 -8.39 -11.10 0.52
C CYS A 15 -8.60 -11.82 -0.82
N ARG A 16 -8.99 -11.08 -1.86
CA ARG A 16 -9.20 -11.65 -3.19
C ARG A 16 -7.96 -12.42 -3.65
N ARG A 17 -8.15 -13.38 -4.55
CA ARG A 17 -7.04 -14.12 -5.17
C ARG A 17 -5.97 -13.14 -5.71
N ASN A 18 -4.70 -13.46 -5.47
CA ASN A 18 -3.52 -12.64 -5.79
C ASN A 18 -3.32 -11.38 -4.92
N TRP A 19 -4.11 -11.24 -3.84
CA TRP A 19 -3.88 -10.24 -2.80
C TRP A 19 -3.42 -10.90 -1.51
N ILE A 20 -2.66 -10.15 -0.72
CA ILE A 20 -2.08 -10.62 0.53
C ILE A 20 -2.69 -9.83 1.67
N GLY A 21 -3.28 -10.55 2.62
CA GLY A 21 -3.83 -9.96 3.83
C GLY A 21 -2.73 -9.70 4.84
N PHE A 22 -2.67 -8.48 5.37
CA PHE A 22 -1.86 -8.14 6.53
C PHE A 22 -2.59 -7.08 7.36
N GLY A 23 -2.79 -7.34 8.64
CA GLY A 23 -3.64 -6.52 9.50
C GLY A 23 -5.07 -6.42 8.96
N SER A 24 -5.61 -5.20 8.90
CA SER A 24 -6.95 -4.89 8.39
C SER A 24 -6.97 -4.57 6.89
N LYS A 25 -5.89 -4.87 6.15
CA LYS A 25 -5.74 -4.50 4.73
C LYS A 25 -5.41 -5.69 3.84
N CYS A 26 -5.74 -5.51 2.57
CA CYS A 26 -5.28 -6.36 1.47
C CYS A 26 -4.31 -5.58 0.60
N PHE A 27 -3.19 -6.21 0.25
CA PHE A 27 -2.14 -5.64 -0.60
C PHE A 27 -1.95 -6.45 -1.88
N TYR A 28 -1.81 -5.77 -3.01
CA TYR A 28 -1.47 -6.35 -4.31
C TYR A 28 -0.11 -5.84 -4.73
N PHE A 29 0.77 -6.72 -5.19
CA PHE A 29 2.11 -6.37 -5.68
C PHE A 29 2.14 -6.64 -7.17
N SER A 30 2.44 -5.62 -7.98
CA SER A 30 2.57 -5.81 -9.42
C SER A 30 3.78 -6.68 -9.75
N GLU A 31 3.68 -7.41 -10.86
CA GLU A 31 4.80 -8.05 -11.54
C GLU A 31 5.38 -7.12 -12.63
N ASP A 32 4.53 -6.31 -13.24
CA ASP A 32 4.86 -5.31 -14.24
C ASP A 32 5.42 -4.02 -13.63
N THR A 33 6.12 -3.24 -14.46
CA THR A 33 6.60 -1.90 -14.14
C THR A 33 5.79 -0.85 -14.90
N SER A 34 5.56 0.30 -14.26
CA SER A 34 5.02 1.47 -14.95
C SER A 34 5.36 2.77 -14.22
N ASN A 35 4.91 3.88 -14.79
CA ASN A 35 4.95 5.19 -14.16
C ASN A 35 3.93 5.30 -13.02
N TRP A 36 4.17 6.22 -12.08
CA TRP A 36 3.34 6.35 -10.87
C TRP A 36 1.86 6.60 -11.18
N THR A 37 1.56 7.40 -12.20
CA THR A 37 0.18 7.73 -12.60
C THR A 37 -0.58 6.51 -13.10
N PHE A 38 0.04 5.71 -13.97
CA PHE A 38 -0.55 4.46 -14.45
C PHE A 38 -0.79 3.50 -13.28
N SER A 39 0.20 3.33 -12.41
CA SER A 39 0.09 2.47 -11.22
C SER A 39 -1.08 2.87 -10.31
N GLN A 40 -1.30 4.16 -10.09
CA GLN A 40 -2.46 4.64 -9.33
C GLN A 40 -3.79 4.32 -10.03
N ASN A 41 -3.88 4.56 -11.34
CA ASN A 41 -5.10 4.25 -12.11
C ASN A 41 -5.42 2.75 -12.08
N PHE A 42 -4.41 1.90 -12.24
CA PHE A 42 -4.54 0.45 -12.11
C PHE A 42 -5.11 0.06 -10.74
N CYS A 43 -4.58 0.65 -9.65
CA CYS A 43 -5.13 0.37 -8.32
C CYS A 43 -6.60 0.81 -8.19
N MET A 44 -6.98 1.94 -8.79
CA MET A 44 -8.36 2.43 -8.78
C MET A 44 -9.33 1.48 -9.52
N GLU A 45 -8.91 0.91 -10.66
CA GLU A 45 -9.69 -0.12 -11.37
C GLU A 45 -9.98 -1.34 -10.48
N LEU A 46 -9.06 -1.65 -9.57
CA LEU A 46 -9.21 -2.73 -8.59
C LEU A 46 -9.95 -2.31 -7.29
N LYS A 47 -10.59 -1.14 -7.30
CA LYS A 47 -11.25 -0.51 -6.13
C LYS A 47 -10.30 -0.38 -4.95
N ALA A 48 -9.07 0.04 -5.24
CA ALA A 48 -7.99 0.24 -4.30
C ALA A 48 -7.27 1.56 -4.61
N GLN A 49 -6.18 1.83 -3.91
CA GLN A 49 -5.26 2.94 -4.20
C GLN A 49 -3.83 2.42 -4.14
N LEU A 50 -2.86 3.17 -4.65
CA LEU A 50 -1.46 2.92 -4.33
C LEU A 50 -1.27 2.81 -2.82
N ALA A 51 -0.37 1.93 -2.41
CA ALA A 51 -0.35 1.42 -1.06
C ALA A 51 -0.17 2.52 -0.01
N ARG A 52 -1.02 2.46 1.01
CA ARG A 52 -0.93 3.24 2.24
C ARG A 52 -0.63 2.30 3.40
N PHE A 53 0.36 2.66 4.21
CA PHE A 53 0.60 2.03 5.50
C PHE A 53 0.15 2.99 6.61
N ASP A 54 -0.51 2.47 7.64
CA ASP A 54 -0.99 3.27 8.78
C ASP A 54 -0.09 3.12 10.02
N ASN A 55 0.76 2.09 10.04
CA ASN A 55 1.66 1.81 11.15
C ASN A 55 2.97 1.19 10.66
N LEU A 56 3.94 1.06 11.58
CA LEU A 56 5.27 0.55 11.28
C LEU A 56 5.26 -0.96 10.93
N GLU A 57 4.30 -1.72 11.45
CA GLU A 57 4.17 -3.15 11.13
C GLU A 57 3.79 -3.35 9.67
N GLU A 58 2.81 -2.59 9.17
CA GLU A 58 2.44 -2.59 7.75
C GLU A 58 3.62 -2.16 6.87
N LEU A 59 4.33 -1.08 7.22
CA LEU A 59 5.51 -0.65 6.47
C LEU A 59 6.60 -1.72 6.44
N ASN A 60 6.84 -2.40 7.55
CA ASN A 60 7.82 -3.48 7.63
C ASN A 60 7.39 -4.71 6.82
N PHE A 61 6.10 -5.05 6.83
CA PHE A 61 5.54 -6.07 5.95
C PHE A 61 5.78 -5.73 4.48
N LEU A 62 5.45 -4.51 4.05
CA LEU A 62 5.66 -4.07 2.66
C LEU A 62 7.13 -4.16 2.25
N ARG A 63 8.05 -3.69 3.12
CA ARG A 63 9.50 -3.77 2.89
C ARG A 63 10.02 -5.20 2.79
N ARG A 64 9.50 -6.11 3.61
CA ARG A 64 9.89 -7.52 3.57
C ARG A 64 9.36 -8.20 2.32
N TYR A 65 8.09 -7.95 1.98
CA TYR A 65 7.42 -8.67 0.90
C TYR A 65 7.85 -8.19 -0.49
N LYS A 66 8.13 -6.89 -0.67
CA LYS A 66 8.60 -6.35 -1.96
C LYS A 66 9.91 -6.98 -2.47
N GLY A 67 10.67 -7.62 -1.58
CA GLY A 67 11.98 -8.17 -1.88
C GLY A 67 12.97 -7.10 -2.35
N ILE A 68 13.66 -7.39 -3.46
CA ILE A 68 14.75 -6.57 -3.99
C ILE A 68 14.28 -5.46 -4.93
N PHE A 69 13.02 -5.48 -5.38
CA PHE A 69 12.51 -4.51 -6.34
C PHE A 69 12.07 -3.22 -5.65
N ASP A 70 12.06 -2.16 -6.44
CA ASP A 70 11.52 -0.86 -6.07
C ASP A 70 10.03 -0.80 -6.44
N TYR A 71 9.24 -0.21 -5.54
CA TYR A 71 7.79 -0.24 -5.62
C TYR A 71 7.15 1.11 -5.30
N TRP A 72 6.36 1.67 -6.21
CA TRP A 72 5.53 2.84 -5.97
C TRP A 72 4.55 2.62 -4.81
N ILE A 73 4.35 3.68 -4.01
CA ILE A 73 3.35 3.77 -2.94
C ILE A 73 2.56 5.07 -3.03
N GLY A 74 1.47 5.17 -2.28
CA GLY A 74 0.46 6.23 -2.41
C GLY A 74 0.83 7.58 -1.80
N LEU A 75 2.14 7.88 -1.67
CA LEU A 75 2.64 9.16 -1.15
C LEU A 75 3.07 10.06 -2.31
N HIS A 76 2.56 11.28 -2.30
CA HIS A 76 2.93 12.33 -3.26
C HIS A 76 3.02 13.70 -2.60
N ARG A 77 3.64 14.67 -3.28
CA ARG A 77 3.68 16.09 -2.89
C ARG A 77 3.68 16.99 -4.12
N GLU A 78 3.24 18.24 -3.96
CA GLU A 78 3.15 19.20 -5.07
C GLU A 78 4.52 19.74 -5.50
N SER A 79 5.40 20.00 -4.54
CA SER A 79 6.79 20.41 -4.75
C SER A 79 7.67 19.94 -3.59
N PRO A 80 9.02 20.06 -3.68
CA PRO A 80 9.92 19.65 -2.61
C PRO A 80 9.66 20.33 -1.26
N GLN A 81 9.01 21.50 -1.25
CA GLN A 81 8.69 22.29 -0.06
C GLN A 81 7.31 21.95 0.53
N HIS A 82 6.46 21.23 -0.21
CA HIS A 82 5.13 20.86 0.25
C HIS A 82 5.15 19.57 1.06
N PRO A 83 4.22 19.41 2.01
CA PRO A 83 4.12 18.19 2.79
C PRO A 83 3.75 17.00 1.90
N TRP A 84 4.16 15.81 2.34
CA TRP A 84 3.73 14.57 1.74
C TRP A 84 2.27 14.27 2.11
N ARG A 85 1.48 13.82 1.13
CA ARG A 85 0.09 13.45 1.32
C ARG A 85 -0.18 12.06 0.77
N TRP A 86 -1.13 11.39 1.40
CA TRP A 86 -1.73 10.16 0.89
C TRP A 86 -2.79 10.47 -0.17
N MET A 87 -3.22 9.43 -0.90
CA MET A 87 -4.25 9.55 -1.95
C MET A 87 -5.61 10.04 -1.47
N ASP A 88 -5.90 9.98 -0.16
CA ASP A 88 -7.09 10.54 0.47
C ASP A 88 -6.91 12.01 0.92
N ASN A 89 -5.82 12.65 0.48
CA ASN A 89 -5.39 14.01 0.83
C ASN A 89 -4.99 14.22 2.29
N THR A 90 -4.98 13.17 3.13
CA THR A 90 -4.46 13.29 4.49
C THR A 90 -2.94 13.45 4.47
N GLU A 91 -2.44 14.28 5.37
CA GLU A 91 -1.00 14.54 5.47
C GLU A 91 -0.27 13.34 6.07
N TYR A 92 0.92 13.06 5.54
CA TYR A 92 1.79 12.04 6.09
C TYR A 92 2.38 12.50 7.41
N ASN A 93 2.19 11.70 8.45
CA ASN A 93 2.65 12.00 9.81
C ASN A 93 4.18 12.04 10.00
N SER A 94 4.97 11.92 8.92
CA SER A 94 6.44 11.94 8.95
C SER A 94 7.08 10.92 9.89
N SER A 95 6.38 9.81 10.16
CA SER A 95 6.88 8.70 11.02
C SER A 95 8.18 8.08 10.51
N VAL A 96 8.45 8.15 9.20
CA VAL A 96 9.69 7.73 8.57
C VAL A 96 10.10 8.77 7.52
N ALA A 97 11.37 9.20 7.56
CA ALA A 97 11.87 10.16 6.59
C ALA A 97 11.86 9.59 5.17
N ILE A 98 11.34 10.39 4.23
CA ILE A 98 11.32 10.09 2.79
C ILE A 98 12.51 10.79 2.16
N ARG A 99 13.38 10.01 1.49
CA ARG A 99 14.62 10.51 0.89
C ARG A 99 14.38 11.12 -0.49
N GLY A 100 15.24 12.05 -0.88
CA GLY A 100 15.24 12.68 -2.19
C GLY A 100 14.34 13.92 -2.30
N VAL A 101 14.43 14.58 -3.45
CA VAL A 101 13.79 15.88 -3.71
C VAL A 101 12.60 15.77 -4.66
N GLU A 102 12.26 14.56 -5.10
CA GLU A 102 11.22 14.36 -6.11
C GLU A 102 9.83 14.22 -5.49
N LYS A 103 8.80 14.13 -6.33
CA LYS A 103 7.40 14.34 -5.93
C LYS A 103 6.60 13.08 -5.59
N TYR A 104 7.09 11.89 -5.98
CA TYR A 104 6.35 10.63 -5.84
C TYR A 104 7.19 9.62 -5.06
N ALA A 105 6.60 8.97 -4.08
CA ALA A 105 7.34 8.08 -3.19
C ALA A 105 7.28 6.62 -3.65
N TYR A 106 8.40 5.93 -3.42
CA TYR A 106 8.52 4.49 -3.60
C TYR A 106 9.27 3.87 -2.42
N LEU A 107 9.03 2.58 -2.22
CA LEU A 107 9.82 1.75 -1.33
C LEU A 107 11.02 1.21 -2.10
N ASN A 108 12.21 1.45 -1.56
CA ASN A 108 13.41 0.70 -1.92
C ASN A 108 13.89 -0.12 -0.73
N ASN A 109 14.89 -0.97 -0.95
CA ASN A 109 15.57 -1.80 0.06
C ASN A 109 15.02 -1.69 1.49
N LYS A 110 15.46 -0.67 2.25
CA LYS A 110 15.02 -0.40 3.64
C LYS A 110 14.37 0.98 3.84
N TRP A 111 14.24 1.79 2.80
CA TRP A 111 13.88 3.20 2.94
C TRP A 111 12.68 3.55 2.07
N ILE A 112 12.09 4.70 2.38
CA ILE A 112 11.17 5.37 1.48
C ILE A 112 11.99 6.43 0.75
N SER A 113 11.94 6.44 -0.57
CA SER A 113 12.63 7.42 -1.41
C SER A 113 11.65 8.05 -2.39
N SER A 114 12.06 9.10 -3.07
CA SER A 114 11.25 9.83 -4.03
C SER A 114 11.85 9.79 -5.43
N ALA A 115 10.98 9.76 -6.45
CA ALA A 115 11.36 9.76 -7.85
C ALA A 115 10.39 10.58 -8.70
N ARG A 116 10.81 10.86 -9.95
CA ARG A 116 9.99 11.57 -10.95
C ARG A 116 8.85 10.68 -11.41
N VAL A 117 7.75 11.29 -11.85
CA VAL A 117 6.52 10.58 -12.23
C VAL A 117 6.75 9.49 -13.27
N TYR A 118 7.65 9.73 -14.22
CA TYR A 118 7.94 8.87 -15.36
C TYR A 118 8.94 7.74 -15.06
N ALA A 119 9.46 7.64 -13.84
CA ALA A 119 10.31 6.51 -13.49
C ALA A 119 9.51 5.21 -13.61
N ASP A 120 10.17 4.17 -14.12
CA ASP A 120 9.54 2.89 -14.37
C ASP A 120 9.87 1.91 -13.25
N MET A 121 8.86 1.57 -12.45
CA MET A 121 9.01 0.73 -11.27
C MET A 121 7.76 -0.11 -11.05
N ARG A 122 7.85 -1.15 -10.22
CA ARG A 122 6.67 -1.90 -9.80
C ARG A 122 5.80 -1.05 -8.87
N TRP A 123 4.60 -1.50 -8.55
CA TRP A 123 3.71 -0.78 -7.64
C TRP A 123 2.93 -1.70 -6.71
N ILE A 124 2.52 -1.15 -5.57
CA ILE A 124 1.72 -1.86 -4.58
C ILE A 124 0.37 -1.17 -4.49
N CYS A 125 -0.71 -1.92 -4.57
CA CYS A 125 -2.05 -1.42 -4.24
C CYS A 125 -2.43 -1.84 -2.83
N SER A 126 -3.21 -1.02 -2.13
CA SER A 126 -3.84 -1.38 -0.86
C SER A 126 -5.31 -0.99 -0.81
N LYS A 127 -6.10 -1.78 -0.09
CA LYS A 127 -7.47 -1.43 0.30
C LYS A 127 -7.80 -2.05 1.66
N PRO A 128 -8.77 -1.48 2.40
CA PRO A 128 -9.32 -2.14 3.57
C PRO A 128 -9.79 -3.55 3.21
N ASN A 129 -9.50 -4.51 4.07
CA ASN A 129 -10.10 -5.82 3.95
C ASN A 129 -11.60 -5.68 4.28
N SER A 130 -12.46 -6.18 3.41
CA SER A 130 -13.93 -6.09 3.53
C SER A 130 -14.47 -6.63 4.85
N CYS A 131 -13.71 -7.48 5.56
CA CYS A 131 -14.11 -7.98 6.87
C CYS A 131 -14.02 -6.94 8.01
N PHE A 132 -13.31 -5.82 7.82
CA PHE A 132 -13.16 -4.77 8.83
C PHE A 132 -14.00 -3.52 8.50
N LEU A 133 -14.92 -3.62 7.55
CA LEU A 133 -15.89 -2.56 7.19
C LEU A 133 -17.27 -2.81 7.85
N GLN A 134 -17.33 -3.65 8.90
CA GLN A 134 -18.53 -3.89 9.72
C GLN A 134 -18.48 -3.09 11.01
#